data_AF-A0A0H4WK31-F1
#
_entry.id   AF-A0A0H4WK31-F1
#
_cell.length_a   1.000
_cell.length_b   1.000
_cell.length_c   1.000
_cell.angle_alpha   90.00
_cell.angle_beta   90.00
_cell.angle_gamma   90.00
#
_symmetry.space_group_name_H-M   'P 1'
#
loop_
_entity.id
_entity.type
_entity.pdbx_description
1 polymer ?
#
loop_
_entity_poly.entity_id
_entity_poly.type
_entity_poly.pdbx_seq_one_letter_code
_entity_poly.pdbx_strand_id
1 'polypeptide(L)'
;MSNVLDGLLVRAQEAFARREEEATLEALLEAWRETRARPLAEVIQQLSDRLCTGLTPLDIGSWLYDFTRWHPLDVPRLLAGFVEDSKRTLPDAVQEGLETVLRWPRDPRMLPPLMTLLQLPVGEDAQVLKALCAVLDHVGVLYDVQPLRDRQAQFANWPIMASRLEQAIHSGLSRRPPDLDAETQAHCDALRAAISERTAAEQRESPTREALLARIHATPGDDEARCVLADQLLAVGDPLGEFIALQFTPRADTARIARLLEANRVRWEGCLGPAITRGWTRFERGFPVSVQLRGTGARSGIAEPGPAWGTVEEIDWNKGAVRAHWGAEDAEDWGKWLMHPHLRGVTRHQRVSPYIARLLADHPVPMRHLGLSQGSEPCDVELFDALATLPRLSRLALADATAPQIAACAQSRLAPRLEHFAAAHEGEWSLTVRPGSDAPVQATLVSPSGARGLAEALRAAVALGSQELVLRGTRQLSTPAMAHLRTAATVYTRVEWL
;
A
#
# COMPACT_ATOMS: atom_id res chain seq x y z
N MET A 1 11.98 -25.26 -31.68
CA MET A 1 11.70 -23.98 -30.99
C MET A 1 10.29 -23.49 -31.30
N SER A 2 9.79 -23.57 -32.54
CA SER A 2 8.42 -23.17 -32.94
C SER A 2 7.31 -23.73 -32.02
N ASN A 3 7.26 -25.05 -31.72
CA ASN A 3 6.20 -25.63 -30.87
C ASN A 3 6.07 -25.06 -29.44
N VAL A 4 7.18 -24.65 -28.80
CA VAL A 4 7.12 -24.08 -27.43
C VAL A 4 6.60 -22.65 -27.49
N LEU A 5 7.06 -21.88 -28.48
CA LEU A 5 6.65 -20.50 -28.69
C LEU A 5 5.16 -20.41 -29.03
N ASP A 6 4.68 -21.25 -29.94
CA ASP A 6 3.26 -21.35 -30.28
C ASP A 6 2.41 -21.73 -29.07
N GLY A 7 2.86 -22.71 -28.28
CA GLY A 7 2.16 -23.09 -27.04
C GLY A 7 2.02 -21.93 -26.06
N LEU A 8 3.05 -21.07 -25.93
CA LEU A 8 3.00 -19.88 -25.08
C LEU A 8 2.07 -18.80 -25.64
N LEU A 9 2.04 -18.61 -26.96
CA LEU A 9 1.17 -17.63 -27.61
C LEU A 9 -0.30 -18.04 -27.58
N VAL A 10 -0.60 -19.31 -27.80
CA VAL A 10 -1.95 -19.87 -27.62
C VAL A 10 -2.41 -19.69 -26.18
N ARG A 11 -1.54 -20.02 -25.19
CA ARG A 11 -1.84 -19.78 -23.77
C ARG A 11 -2.11 -18.31 -23.48
N ALA A 12 -1.33 -17.39 -24.07
CA ALA A 12 -1.52 -15.96 -23.91
C ALA A 12 -2.88 -15.50 -24.49
N GLN A 13 -3.25 -15.99 -25.67
CA GLN A 13 -4.55 -15.70 -26.31
C GLN A 13 -5.73 -16.23 -25.50
N GLU A 14 -5.65 -17.47 -25.01
CA GLU A 14 -6.68 -18.05 -24.16
C GLU A 14 -6.85 -17.28 -22.83
N ALA A 15 -5.74 -16.94 -22.18
CA ALA A 15 -5.74 -16.12 -20.98
C ALA A 15 -6.36 -14.74 -21.27
N PHE A 16 -6.01 -14.13 -22.42
CA PHE A 16 -6.53 -12.81 -22.79
C PHE A 16 -8.03 -12.86 -23.06
N ALA A 17 -8.51 -13.91 -23.72
CA ALA A 17 -9.92 -14.17 -23.94
C ALA A 17 -10.68 -14.36 -22.61
N ARG A 18 -10.05 -15.03 -21.63
CA ARG A 18 -10.55 -15.22 -20.27
C ARG A 18 -10.40 -13.99 -19.35
N ARG A 19 -9.86 -12.87 -19.86
CA ARG A 19 -9.59 -11.63 -19.08
C ARG A 19 -8.51 -11.81 -18.00
N GLU A 20 -7.69 -12.85 -18.10
CA GLU A 20 -6.55 -13.12 -17.22
C GLU A 20 -5.31 -12.35 -17.72
N GLU A 21 -5.38 -11.01 -17.73
CA GLU A 21 -4.39 -10.16 -18.43
C GLU A 21 -2.96 -10.26 -17.86
N GLU A 22 -2.81 -10.53 -16.56
CA GLU A 22 -1.50 -10.80 -15.96
C GLU A 22 -0.91 -12.12 -16.46
N ALA A 23 -1.71 -13.18 -16.54
CA ALA A 23 -1.27 -14.46 -17.10
C ALA A 23 -0.93 -14.34 -18.60
N THR A 24 -1.65 -13.49 -19.34
CA THR A 24 -1.29 -13.11 -20.71
C THR A 24 0.09 -12.45 -20.76
N LEU A 25 0.33 -11.46 -19.89
CA LEU A 25 1.61 -10.76 -19.83
C LEU A 25 2.77 -11.71 -19.46
N GLU A 26 2.57 -12.60 -18.49
CA GLU A 26 3.55 -13.61 -18.10
C GLU A 26 3.90 -14.55 -19.25
N ALA A 27 2.89 -15.06 -19.96
CA ALA A 27 3.10 -15.93 -21.12
C ALA A 27 3.84 -15.21 -22.26
N LEU A 28 3.51 -13.93 -22.51
CA LEU A 28 4.22 -13.12 -23.50
C LEU A 28 5.66 -12.84 -23.09
N LEU A 29 5.92 -12.51 -21.83
CA LEU A 29 7.28 -12.30 -21.31
C LEU A 29 8.12 -13.58 -21.39
N GLU A 30 7.53 -14.73 -21.13
CA GLU A 30 8.17 -16.03 -21.31
C GLU A 30 8.51 -16.29 -22.78
N ALA A 31 7.54 -16.10 -23.69
CA ALA A 31 7.75 -16.23 -25.14
C ALA A 31 8.84 -15.29 -25.67
N TRP A 32 8.88 -14.05 -25.16
CA TRP A 32 9.92 -13.09 -25.49
C TRP A 32 11.28 -13.49 -24.91
N ARG A 33 11.34 -14.16 -23.75
CA ARG A 33 12.62 -14.61 -23.20
C ARG A 33 13.29 -15.69 -24.04
N GLU A 34 12.50 -16.52 -24.70
CA GLU A 34 12.99 -17.57 -25.61
C GLU A 34 13.50 -17.00 -26.94
N THR A 35 12.86 -15.97 -27.48
CA THR A 35 13.14 -15.49 -28.85
C THR A 35 13.80 -14.12 -28.92
N ARG A 36 13.48 -13.23 -27.98
CA ARG A 36 13.77 -11.78 -28.03
C ARG A 36 13.20 -11.07 -29.26
N ALA A 37 12.19 -11.64 -29.91
CA ALA A 37 11.65 -11.09 -31.15
C ALA A 37 10.96 -9.73 -30.90
N ARG A 38 11.15 -8.79 -31.84
CA ARG A 38 10.57 -7.44 -31.76
C ARG A 38 9.03 -7.44 -31.73
N PRO A 39 8.31 -8.22 -32.55
CA PRO A 39 6.84 -8.22 -32.51
C PRO A 39 6.27 -8.57 -31.13
N LEU A 40 6.90 -9.50 -30.40
CA LEU A 40 6.52 -9.83 -29.03
C LEU A 40 6.76 -8.68 -28.06
N ALA A 41 7.90 -7.99 -28.17
CA ALA A 41 8.19 -6.82 -27.35
C ALA A 41 7.14 -5.71 -27.56
N GLU A 42 6.69 -5.51 -28.80
CA GLU A 42 5.63 -4.54 -29.13
C GLU A 42 4.27 -4.95 -28.52
N VAL A 43 3.88 -6.23 -28.59
CA VAL A 43 2.65 -6.72 -27.94
C VAL A 43 2.73 -6.56 -26.42
N ILE A 44 3.87 -6.91 -25.82
CA ILE A 44 4.13 -6.77 -24.39
C ILE A 44 4.02 -5.31 -23.96
N GLN A 45 4.63 -4.39 -24.71
CA GLN A 45 4.56 -2.96 -24.40
C GLN A 45 3.12 -2.47 -24.48
N GLN A 46 2.37 -2.82 -25.54
CA GLN A 46 0.99 -2.42 -25.71
C GLN A 46 0.08 -2.93 -24.58
N LEU A 47 0.21 -4.21 -24.19
CA LEU A 47 -0.54 -4.77 -23.07
C LEU A 47 -0.13 -4.11 -21.75
N SER A 48 1.16 -3.87 -21.56
CA SER A 48 1.69 -3.24 -20.35
C SER A 48 1.20 -1.80 -20.20
N ASP A 49 1.16 -1.02 -21.27
CA ASP A 49 0.66 0.37 -21.25
C ASP A 49 -0.81 0.41 -20.81
N ARG A 50 -1.62 -0.49 -21.37
CA ARG A 50 -3.02 -0.69 -20.98
C ARG A 50 -3.14 -1.07 -19.50
N LEU A 51 -2.37 -2.06 -19.03
CA LEU A 51 -2.41 -2.53 -17.63
C LEU A 51 -1.91 -1.49 -16.62
N CYS A 52 -0.96 -0.65 -17.03
CA CYS A 52 -0.42 0.41 -16.20
C CYS A 52 -1.17 1.75 -16.32
N THR A 53 -2.16 1.86 -17.20
CA THR A 53 -2.95 3.08 -17.37
C THR A 53 -3.63 3.47 -16.06
N GLY A 54 -3.37 4.71 -15.59
CA GLY A 54 -3.92 5.24 -14.35
C GLY A 54 -3.24 4.75 -13.06
N LEU A 55 -2.20 3.91 -13.14
CA LEU A 55 -1.41 3.51 -11.99
C LEU A 55 -0.29 4.51 -11.71
N THR A 56 -0.13 4.93 -10.46
CA THR A 56 0.95 5.82 -10.05
C THR A 56 2.31 5.11 -10.19
N PRO A 57 3.37 5.82 -10.64
CA PRO A 57 4.74 5.36 -10.52
C PRO A 57 5.08 4.94 -9.07
N LEU A 58 6.02 4.03 -8.94
CA LEU A 58 6.48 3.55 -7.64
C LEU A 58 7.82 4.23 -7.34
N ASP A 59 7.91 4.91 -6.20
CA ASP A 59 9.16 5.49 -5.64
C ASP A 59 10.24 4.40 -5.49
N ILE A 60 11.54 4.72 -5.51
CA ILE A 60 12.63 3.73 -5.36
C ILE A 60 13.19 3.72 -3.94
N GLY A 61 13.11 4.85 -3.23
CA GLY A 61 13.72 5.04 -1.91
C GLY A 61 13.22 4.02 -0.88
N SER A 62 11.95 3.64 -0.97
CA SER A 62 11.34 2.63 -0.12
C SER A 62 11.60 1.17 -0.58
N TRP A 63 12.21 0.93 -1.73
CA TRP A 63 12.18 -0.36 -2.43
C TRP A 63 13.45 -1.18 -2.38
N LEU A 64 14.59 -0.57 -2.03
CA LEU A 64 15.88 -1.26 -1.92
C LEU A 64 15.90 -2.43 -0.91
N TYR A 65 14.88 -2.55 -0.05
CA TYR A 65 14.81 -3.57 1.00
C TYR A 65 13.82 -4.73 0.75
N ASP A 66 12.93 -4.66 -0.25
CA ASP A 66 11.85 -5.65 -0.43
C ASP A 66 11.93 -6.40 -1.77
N PHE A 67 13.14 -6.71 -2.23
CA PHE A 67 13.42 -7.43 -3.50
C PHE A 67 12.89 -8.86 -3.59
N THR A 68 12.24 -9.37 -2.54
CA THR A 68 11.73 -10.74 -2.54
C THR A 68 10.42 -10.91 -3.28
N ARG A 69 9.71 -9.81 -3.60
CA ARG A 69 8.40 -9.84 -4.28
C ARG A 69 8.44 -9.13 -5.62
N TRP A 70 9.06 -9.78 -6.62
CA TRP A 70 9.00 -9.33 -8.01
C TRP A 70 7.59 -9.55 -8.57
N HIS A 71 6.97 -8.50 -9.12
CA HIS A 71 5.70 -8.58 -9.85
C HIS A 71 5.85 -7.97 -11.25
N PRO A 72 5.47 -8.64 -12.35
CA PRO A 72 5.65 -8.14 -13.71
C PRO A 72 5.03 -6.75 -13.95
N LEU A 73 3.91 -6.43 -13.31
CA LEU A 73 3.25 -5.13 -13.44
C LEU A 73 3.97 -3.97 -12.75
N ASP A 74 4.86 -4.26 -11.80
CA ASP A 74 5.59 -3.22 -11.11
C ASP A 74 6.78 -2.70 -11.92
N VAL A 75 7.33 -3.48 -12.86
CA VAL A 75 8.53 -3.11 -13.63
C VAL A 75 8.40 -1.76 -14.32
N PRO A 76 7.37 -1.48 -15.14
CA PRO A 76 7.24 -0.17 -15.80
C PRO A 76 7.03 0.97 -14.80
N ARG A 77 6.29 0.72 -13.72
CA ARG A 77 5.97 1.73 -12.70
C ARG A 77 7.18 2.10 -11.85
N LEU A 78 8.00 1.11 -11.50
CA LEU A 78 9.26 1.28 -10.78
C LEU A 78 10.26 2.02 -11.66
N LEU A 79 10.40 1.63 -12.92
CA LEU A 79 11.34 2.30 -13.81
C LEU A 79 10.91 3.74 -14.13
N ALA A 80 9.61 4.01 -14.23
CA ALA A 80 9.10 5.38 -14.37
C ALA A 80 9.43 6.24 -13.15
N GLY A 81 9.19 5.73 -11.92
CA GLY A 81 9.62 6.40 -10.70
C GLY A 81 11.13 6.60 -10.67
N PHE A 82 11.89 5.62 -11.16
CA PHE A 82 13.35 5.63 -11.12
C PHE A 82 13.93 6.72 -12.00
N VAL A 83 13.34 6.88 -13.19
CA VAL A 83 13.69 7.97 -14.10
C VAL A 83 13.40 9.33 -13.45
N GLU A 84 12.24 9.49 -12.81
CA GLU A 84 11.87 10.75 -12.14
C GLU A 84 12.79 11.07 -10.96
N ASP A 85 13.03 10.10 -10.07
CA ASP A 85 13.89 10.26 -8.90
C ASP A 85 15.34 10.57 -9.32
N SER A 86 15.82 9.94 -10.39
CA SER A 86 17.16 10.15 -10.94
C SER A 86 17.42 11.59 -11.41
N LYS A 87 16.37 12.40 -11.63
CA LYS A 87 16.53 13.83 -11.96
C LYS A 87 17.01 14.66 -10.77
N ARG A 88 16.82 14.16 -9.54
CA ARG A 88 17.12 14.89 -8.29
C ARG A 88 18.09 14.14 -7.38
N THR A 89 18.45 12.91 -7.74
CA THR A 89 19.22 11.98 -6.90
C THR A 89 20.71 12.02 -7.26
N LEU A 90 21.56 11.70 -6.28
CA LEU A 90 23.01 11.58 -6.48
C LEU A 90 23.35 10.36 -7.35
N PRO A 91 24.41 10.42 -8.19
CA PRO A 91 24.82 9.32 -9.06
C PRO A 91 24.95 7.96 -8.36
N ASP A 92 25.51 7.91 -7.15
CA ASP A 92 25.71 6.66 -6.39
C ASP A 92 24.40 5.89 -6.14
N ALA A 93 23.31 6.59 -5.81
CA ALA A 93 22.01 5.97 -5.57
C ALA A 93 21.35 5.50 -6.88
N VAL A 94 21.60 6.19 -7.99
CA VAL A 94 21.17 5.72 -9.33
C VAL A 94 21.96 4.47 -9.72
N GLN A 95 23.26 4.42 -9.46
CA GLN A 95 24.07 3.23 -9.69
C GLN A 95 23.53 2.02 -8.90
N GLU A 96 23.29 2.16 -7.60
CA GLU A 96 22.74 1.10 -6.75
C GLU A 96 21.37 0.61 -7.24
N GLY A 97 20.51 1.54 -7.70
CA GLY A 97 19.23 1.21 -8.32
C GLY A 97 19.37 0.40 -9.62
N LEU A 98 20.36 0.70 -10.46
CA LEU A 98 20.63 -0.06 -11.68
C LEU A 98 21.22 -1.45 -11.38
N GLU A 99 22.11 -1.56 -10.40
CA GLU A 99 22.66 -2.85 -9.94
C GLU A 99 21.57 -3.77 -9.37
N THR A 100 20.57 -3.16 -8.74
CA THR A 100 19.34 -3.84 -8.34
C THR A 100 18.57 -4.40 -9.55
N VAL A 101 18.38 -3.62 -10.61
CA VAL A 101 17.61 -4.02 -11.80
C VAL A 101 18.25 -5.24 -12.48
N LEU A 102 19.58 -5.40 -12.39
CA LEU A 102 20.28 -6.60 -12.88
C LEU A 102 19.82 -7.91 -12.24
N ARG A 103 19.21 -7.85 -11.05
CA ARG A 103 18.67 -9.04 -10.37
C ARG A 103 17.30 -9.45 -10.89
N TRP A 104 16.64 -8.61 -11.70
CA TRP A 104 15.31 -8.90 -12.22
C TRP A 104 15.38 -9.82 -13.45
N PRO A 105 14.34 -10.62 -13.71
CA PRO A 105 14.18 -11.31 -14.97
C PRO A 105 14.26 -10.34 -16.15
N ARG A 106 14.88 -10.77 -17.25
CA ARG A 106 14.96 -9.97 -18.48
C ARG A 106 13.56 -9.58 -18.96
N ASP A 107 13.40 -8.31 -19.33
CA ASP A 107 12.12 -7.71 -19.71
C ASP A 107 12.34 -6.63 -20.79
N PRO A 108 11.61 -6.67 -21.93
CA PRO A 108 11.81 -5.68 -22.99
C PRO A 108 11.38 -4.28 -22.58
N ARG A 109 10.46 -4.16 -21.60
CA ARG A 109 9.93 -2.88 -21.11
C ARG A 109 10.94 -2.09 -20.30
N MET A 110 12.10 -2.67 -19.97
CA MET A 110 13.21 -1.97 -19.35
C MET A 110 13.89 -0.98 -20.31
N LEU A 111 13.83 -1.20 -21.62
CA LEU A 111 14.62 -0.42 -22.58
C LEU A 111 14.23 1.06 -22.64
N PRO A 112 12.94 1.45 -22.77
CA PRO A 112 12.59 2.87 -22.92
C PRO A 112 12.99 3.74 -21.71
N PRO A 113 12.77 3.31 -20.44
CA PRO A 113 13.27 4.04 -19.28
C PRO A 113 14.80 4.16 -19.24
N LEU A 114 15.54 3.10 -19.61
CA LEU A 114 17.01 3.14 -19.66
C LEU A 114 17.52 4.12 -20.72
N MET A 115 16.86 4.19 -21.88
CA MET A 115 17.17 5.19 -22.90
C MET A 115 16.90 6.60 -22.38
N THR A 116 15.84 6.79 -21.60
CA THR A 116 15.53 8.08 -20.98
C THR A 116 16.59 8.49 -19.95
N LEU A 117 16.98 7.57 -19.05
CA LEU A 117 18.04 7.79 -18.06
C LEU A 117 19.38 8.17 -18.70
N LEU A 118 19.72 7.52 -19.82
CA LEU A 118 20.95 7.80 -20.54
C LEU A 118 21.04 9.25 -21.04
N GLN A 119 19.89 9.88 -21.34
CA GLN A 119 19.81 11.28 -21.77
C GLN A 119 19.80 12.29 -20.60
N LEU A 120 19.68 11.83 -19.36
CA LEU A 120 19.73 12.72 -18.19
C LEU A 120 21.19 13.07 -17.83
N PRO A 121 21.42 14.17 -17.08
CA PRO A 121 22.76 14.55 -16.62
C PRO A 121 23.45 13.46 -15.79
N VAL A 122 22.69 12.69 -15.01
CA VAL A 122 23.24 11.58 -14.22
C VAL A 122 23.83 10.46 -15.09
N GLY A 123 23.39 10.34 -16.35
CA GLY A 123 23.97 9.42 -17.33
C GLY A 123 25.37 9.81 -17.82
N GLU A 124 25.87 11.01 -17.45
CA GLU A 124 27.25 11.45 -17.71
C GLU A 124 28.22 10.98 -16.64
N ASP A 125 27.72 10.47 -15.50
CA ASP A 125 28.56 9.83 -14.51
C ASP A 125 29.11 8.50 -15.02
N ALA A 126 30.41 8.27 -14.84
CA ALA A 126 31.09 7.11 -15.38
C ALA A 126 30.64 5.78 -14.74
N GLN A 127 30.22 5.77 -13.47
CA GLN A 127 29.72 4.56 -12.81
C GLN A 127 28.26 4.30 -13.16
N VAL A 128 27.44 5.35 -13.23
CA VAL A 128 26.05 5.23 -13.70
C VAL A 128 26.03 4.72 -15.14
N LEU A 129 26.85 5.27 -16.04
CA LEU A 129 26.95 4.79 -17.42
C LEU A 129 27.40 3.33 -17.49
N LYS A 130 28.35 2.92 -16.63
CA LYS A 130 28.78 1.51 -16.54
C LYS A 130 27.61 0.60 -16.17
N ALA A 131 26.84 0.99 -15.15
CA ALA A 131 25.69 0.24 -14.70
C ALA A 131 24.57 0.21 -15.76
N LEU A 132 24.31 1.33 -16.44
CA LEU A 132 23.36 1.40 -17.57
C LEU A 132 23.76 0.43 -18.69
N CYS A 133 25.01 0.44 -19.13
CA CYS A 133 25.50 -0.51 -20.14
C CYS A 133 25.34 -1.96 -19.68
N ALA A 134 25.61 -2.26 -18.40
CA ALA A 134 25.41 -3.60 -17.85
C ALA A 134 23.93 -4.03 -17.90
N VAL A 135 22.99 -3.14 -17.60
CA VAL A 135 21.56 -3.44 -17.70
C VAL A 135 21.13 -3.61 -19.16
N LEU A 136 21.64 -2.80 -20.09
CA LEU A 136 21.37 -2.96 -21.52
C LEU A 136 21.87 -4.31 -22.04
N ASP A 137 23.07 -4.73 -21.61
CA ASP A 137 23.63 -6.05 -21.92
C ASP A 137 22.81 -7.18 -21.28
N HIS A 138 22.25 -6.97 -20.08
CA HIS A 138 21.39 -7.94 -19.39
C HIS A 138 20.08 -8.17 -20.14
N VAL A 139 19.39 -7.10 -20.57
CA VAL A 139 18.18 -7.19 -21.40
C VAL A 139 18.52 -7.84 -22.74
N GLY A 140 19.64 -7.43 -23.33
CA GLY A 140 20.38 -8.16 -24.33
C GLY A 140 19.98 -7.95 -25.79
N VAL A 141 18.85 -7.31 -26.10
CA VAL A 141 18.51 -6.94 -27.48
C VAL A 141 18.14 -5.47 -27.53
N LEU A 142 18.69 -4.76 -28.52
CA LEU A 142 18.45 -3.34 -28.75
C LEU A 142 17.75 -3.18 -30.09
N TYR A 143 16.45 -2.86 -30.04
CA TYR A 143 15.63 -2.66 -31.25
C TYR A 143 15.90 -1.32 -31.95
N ASP A 144 16.32 -0.33 -31.16
CA ASP A 144 16.75 0.97 -31.63
C ASP A 144 18.07 1.34 -30.93
N VAL A 145 19.13 1.48 -31.71
CA VAL A 145 20.46 1.86 -31.22
C VAL A 145 20.77 3.33 -31.49
N GLN A 146 19.88 4.06 -32.17
CA GLN A 146 20.15 5.45 -32.53
C GLN A 146 20.32 6.34 -31.30
N PRO A 147 19.49 6.25 -30.24
CA PRO A 147 19.70 7.04 -29.02
C PRO A 147 21.07 6.80 -28.36
N LEU A 148 21.57 5.56 -28.44
CA LEU A 148 22.90 5.19 -27.92
C LEU A 148 24.02 5.79 -28.77
N ARG A 149 23.88 5.78 -30.09
CA ARG A 149 24.85 6.39 -31.03
C ARG A 149 24.89 7.90 -30.87
N ASP A 150 23.73 8.55 -30.74
CA ASP A 150 23.64 9.98 -30.54
C ASP A 150 24.34 10.38 -29.22
N ARG A 151 24.12 9.61 -28.15
CA ARG A 151 24.82 9.83 -26.88
C ARG A 151 26.31 9.51 -26.96
N GLN A 152 26.69 8.44 -27.66
CA GLN A 152 28.10 8.09 -27.90
C GLN A 152 28.85 9.23 -28.59
N ALA A 153 28.24 9.86 -29.60
CA ALA A 153 28.82 10.99 -30.32
C ALA A 153 29.05 12.21 -29.40
N GLN A 154 28.17 12.43 -28.42
CA GLN A 154 28.36 13.50 -27.42
C GLN A 154 29.57 13.25 -26.51
N PHE A 155 29.94 11.98 -26.28
CA PHE A 155 31.15 11.60 -25.54
C PHE A 155 32.42 11.54 -26.39
N ALA A 156 32.47 12.17 -27.57
CA ALA A 156 33.64 12.16 -28.46
C ALA A 156 34.95 12.57 -27.76
N ASN A 157 34.88 13.47 -26.78
CA ASN A 157 36.04 13.92 -26.01
C ASN A 157 36.40 13.00 -24.82
N TRP A 158 35.56 12.01 -24.51
CA TRP A 158 35.67 11.12 -23.35
C TRP A 158 35.76 9.65 -23.81
N PRO A 159 36.93 9.17 -24.28
CA PRO A 159 37.08 7.91 -24.99
C PRO A 159 36.59 6.68 -24.22
N ILE A 160 36.77 6.66 -22.90
CA ILE A 160 36.35 5.54 -22.05
C ILE A 160 34.83 5.38 -22.07
N MET A 161 34.08 6.48 -22.03
CA MET A 161 32.61 6.46 -22.02
C MET A 161 32.06 6.13 -23.41
N ALA A 162 32.63 6.74 -24.45
CA ALA A 162 32.28 6.42 -25.83
C ALA A 162 32.52 4.94 -26.18
N SER A 163 33.65 4.36 -25.74
CA SER A 163 33.98 2.94 -25.95
C SER A 163 33.01 2.00 -25.24
N ARG A 164 32.55 2.35 -24.03
CA ARG A 164 31.55 1.54 -23.30
C ARG A 164 30.20 1.50 -24.02
N LEU A 165 29.74 2.62 -24.56
CA LEU A 165 28.52 2.65 -25.38
C LEU A 165 28.71 1.88 -26.68
N GLU A 166 29.86 2.00 -27.33
CA GLU A 166 30.20 1.22 -28.52
C GLU A 166 30.10 -0.29 -28.26
N GLN A 167 30.66 -0.74 -27.13
CA GLN A 167 30.62 -2.13 -26.72
C GLN A 167 29.17 -2.61 -26.48
N ALA A 168 28.35 -1.81 -25.79
CA ALA A 168 26.95 -2.15 -25.56
C ALA A 168 26.14 -2.20 -26.87
N ILE A 169 26.36 -1.24 -27.78
CA ILE A 169 25.75 -1.23 -29.13
C ILE A 169 26.17 -2.49 -29.90
N HIS A 170 27.47 -2.81 -29.92
CA HIS A 170 27.99 -3.98 -30.64
C HIS A 170 27.43 -5.29 -30.05
N SER A 171 27.45 -5.42 -28.72
CA SER A 171 26.88 -6.55 -27.99
C SER A 171 25.39 -6.74 -28.33
N GLY A 172 24.60 -5.67 -28.27
CA GLY A 172 23.17 -5.71 -28.61
C GLY A 172 22.89 -6.07 -30.07
N LEU A 173 23.64 -5.52 -31.02
CA LEU A 173 23.48 -5.80 -32.45
C LEU A 173 23.92 -7.21 -32.84
N SER A 174 24.92 -7.77 -32.14
CA SER A 174 25.38 -9.15 -32.38
C SER A 174 24.33 -10.20 -32.02
N ARG A 175 23.38 -9.86 -31.13
CA ARG A 175 22.31 -10.73 -30.64
C ARG A 175 21.04 -10.55 -31.48
N ARG A 176 21.15 -10.74 -32.80
CA ARG A 176 20.01 -10.61 -33.72
C ARG A 176 18.92 -11.64 -33.34
N PRO A 177 17.69 -11.22 -32.99
CA PRO A 177 16.60 -12.14 -32.75
C PRO A 177 16.28 -12.94 -34.03
N PRO A 178 15.79 -14.19 -33.92
CA PRO A 178 15.26 -14.91 -35.05
C PRO A 178 14.01 -14.19 -35.59
N ASP A 179 13.83 -14.24 -36.91
CA ASP A 179 12.58 -13.83 -37.53
C ASP A 179 11.48 -14.82 -37.11
N LEU A 180 10.29 -14.31 -36.81
CA LEU A 180 9.15 -15.14 -36.48
C LEU A 180 8.58 -15.77 -37.75
N ASP A 181 8.14 -17.03 -37.67
CA ASP A 181 7.38 -17.64 -38.76
C ASP A 181 6.00 -16.99 -38.93
N ALA A 182 5.35 -17.25 -40.06
CA ALA A 182 4.08 -16.60 -40.42
C ALA A 182 2.96 -16.91 -39.40
N GLU A 183 2.97 -18.11 -38.80
CA GLU A 183 1.98 -18.54 -37.81
C GLU A 183 2.16 -17.79 -36.48
N THR A 184 3.39 -17.76 -35.96
CA THR A 184 3.75 -16.98 -34.77
C THR A 184 3.44 -15.49 -34.95
N GLN A 185 3.75 -14.94 -36.14
CA GLN A 185 3.45 -13.54 -36.46
C GLN A 185 1.94 -13.28 -36.46
N ALA A 186 1.13 -14.19 -37.02
CA ALA A 186 -0.32 -14.10 -37.00
C ALA A 186 -0.88 -14.11 -35.56
N HIS A 187 -0.32 -14.92 -34.66
CA HIS A 187 -0.71 -14.91 -33.24
C HIS A 187 -0.43 -13.56 -32.56
N CYS A 188 0.74 -12.95 -32.82
CA CYS A 188 1.09 -11.63 -32.31
C CYS A 188 0.14 -10.55 -32.85
N ASP A 189 -0.16 -10.59 -34.15
CA ASP A 189 -1.06 -9.62 -34.80
C ASP A 189 -2.49 -9.72 -34.25
N ALA A 190 -2.99 -10.95 -34.05
CA ALA A 190 -4.29 -11.19 -33.45
C ALA A 190 -4.38 -10.64 -32.01
N LEU A 191 -3.32 -10.83 -31.20
CA LEU A 191 -3.26 -10.28 -29.84
C LEU A 191 -3.25 -8.74 -29.85
N ARG A 192 -2.44 -8.10 -30.70
CA ARG A 192 -2.42 -6.63 -30.84
C ARG A 192 -3.78 -6.08 -31.25
N ALA A 193 -4.44 -6.72 -32.21
CA ALA A 193 -5.77 -6.33 -32.65
C ALA A 193 -6.78 -6.43 -31.49
N ALA A 194 -6.78 -7.55 -30.76
CA ALA A 194 -7.68 -7.77 -29.64
C ALA A 194 -7.43 -6.80 -28.46
N ILE A 195 -6.16 -6.48 -28.15
CA ILE A 195 -5.78 -5.47 -27.15
C ILE A 195 -6.26 -4.08 -27.56
N SER A 196 -6.10 -3.73 -28.84
CA SER A 196 -6.51 -2.42 -29.38
C SER A 196 -8.03 -2.24 -29.32
N GLU A 197 -8.78 -3.25 -29.77
CA GLU A 197 -10.24 -3.25 -29.74
C GLU A 197 -10.78 -3.09 -28.32
N ARG A 198 -10.22 -3.86 -27.37
CA ARG A 198 -10.62 -3.79 -25.97
C ARG A 198 -10.31 -2.44 -25.33
N THR A 199 -9.13 -1.87 -25.63
CA THR A 199 -8.75 -0.53 -25.16
C THR A 199 -9.69 0.54 -25.70
N ALA A 200 -10.07 0.45 -26.99
CA ALA A 200 -11.03 1.37 -27.58
C ALA A 200 -12.45 1.22 -27.00
N ALA A 201 -12.86 0.01 -26.60
CA ALA A 201 -14.12 -0.20 -25.88
C ALA A 201 -14.12 0.46 -24.50
N GLU A 202 -13.06 0.26 -23.72
CA GLU A 202 -12.93 0.87 -22.39
C GLU A 202 -12.84 2.39 -22.45
N GLN A 203 -12.14 2.95 -23.43
CA GLN A 203 -12.05 4.40 -23.62
C GLN A 203 -13.42 5.03 -23.90
N ARG A 204 -14.30 4.34 -24.64
CA ARG A 204 -15.68 4.81 -24.88
C ARG A 204 -16.51 4.86 -23.60
N GLU A 205 -16.21 3.97 -22.65
CA GLU A 205 -16.90 3.85 -21.38
C GLU A 205 -16.27 4.67 -20.23
N SER A 206 -15.05 5.17 -20.43
CA SER A 206 -14.28 5.93 -19.42
C SER A 206 -15.04 7.11 -18.81
N PRO A 207 -15.72 7.98 -19.59
CA PRO A 207 -16.43 9.14 -19.01
C PRO A 207 -17.53 8.73 -18.04
N THR A 208 -18.30 7.69 -18.37
CA THR A 208 -19.35 7.15 -17.49
C THR A 208 -18.73 6.52 -16.24
N ARG A 209 -17.66 5.74 -16.41
CA ARG A 209 -16.93 5.10 -15.30
C ARG A 209 -16.37 6.15 -14.34
N GLU A 210 -15.73 7.18 -14.86
CA GLU A 210 -15.15 8.29 -14.09
C GLU A 210 -16.22 9.07 -13.33
N ALA A 211 -17.37 9.33 -13.95
CA ALA A 211 -18.51 9.97 -13.30
C ALA A 211 -19.06 9.15 -12.13
N LEU A 212 -19.19 7.82 -12.29
CA LEU A 212 -19.61 6.91 -11.22
C LEU A 212 -18.58 6.85 -10.08
N LEU A 213 -17.29 6.74 -10.40
CA LEU A 213 -16.22 6.77 -9.41
C LEU A 213 -16.20 8.09 -8.63
N ALA A 214 -16.33 9.22 -9.31
CA ALA A 214 -16.42 10.52 -8.66
C ALA A 214 -17.64 10.60 -7.72
N ARG A 215 -18.80 10.09 -8.13
CA ARG A 215 -20.01 10.00 -7.29
C ARG A 215 -19.77 9.13 -6.04
N ILE A 216 -19.12 7.98 -6.18
CA ILE A 216 -18.80 7.07 -5.07
C ILE A 216 -17.78 7.70 -4.12
N HIS A 217 -16.71 8.33 -4.64
CA HIS A 217 -15.72 9.01 -3.79
C HIS A 217 -16.35 10.21 -3.07
N ALA A 218 -17.29 10.91 -3.70
CA ALA A 218 -18.03 11.98 -3.07
C ALA A 218 -18.96 11.46 -1.96
N THR A 219 -19.64 10.33 -2.21
CA THR A 219 -20.60 9.71 -1.29
C THR A 219 -20.31 8.21 -1.15
N PRO A 220 -19.38 7.82 -0.25
CA PRO A 220 -18.94 6.42 -0.15
C PRO A 220 -20.04 5.41 0.14
N GLY A 221 -21.14 5.84 0.76
CA GLY A 221 -22.30 5.00 1.06
C GLY A 221 -23.33 4.89 -0.07
N ASP A 222 -23.07 5.42 -1.27
CA ASP A 222 -23.99 5.34 -2.41
C ASP A 222 -23.94 3.94 -3.06
N ASP A 223 -24.69 3.01 -2.47
CA ASP A 223 -24.76 1.63 -2.93
C ASP A 223 -25.36 1.50 -4.34
N GLU A 224 -26.25 2.42 -4.74
CA GLU A 224 -26.80 2.45 -6.10
C GLU A 224 -25.71 2.74 -7.14
N ALA A 225 -24.88 3.77 -6.91
CA ALA A 225 -23.76 4.08 -7.79
C ALA A 225 -22.75 2.93 -7.89
N ARG A 226 -22.51 2.21 -6.78
CA ARG A 226 -21.63 1.03 -6.74
C ARG A 226 -22.20 -0.13 -7.56
N CYS A 227 -23.52 -0.38 -7.48
CA CYS A 227 -24.17 -1.41 -8.30
C CYS A 227 -24.13 -1.07 -9.80
N VAL A 228 -24.41 0.18 -10.18
CA VAL A 228 -24.32 0.62 -11.58
C VAL A 228 -22.88 0.49 -12.10
N LEU A 229 -21.89 0.86 -11.28
CA LEU A 229 -20.49 0.64 -11.62
C LEU A 229 -20.16 -0.85 -11.77
N ALA A 230 -20.71 -1.72 -10.90
CA ALA A 230 -20.50 -3.16 -10.99
C ALA A 230 -21.01 -3.73 -12.32
N ASP A 231 -22.23 -3.36 -12.73
CA ASP A 231 -22.82 -3.80 -13.99
C ASP A 231 -22.01 -3.31 -15.20
N GLN A 232 -21.56 -2.05 -15.18
CA GLN A 232 -20.70 -1.51 -16.22
C GLN A 232 -19.37 -2.26 -16.32
N LEU A 233 -18.70 -2.48 -15.18
CA LEU A 233 -17.44 -3.21 -15.13
C LEU A 233 -17.60 -4.67 -15.58
N LEU A 234 -18.72 -5.32 -15.23
CA LEU A 234 -19.05 -6.66 -15.70
C LEU A 234 -19.25 -6.71 -17.22
N ALA A 235 -19.89 -5.70 -17.81
CA ALA A 235 -20.11 -5.62 -19.26
C ALA A 235 -18.79 -5.59 -20.05
N VAL A 236 -17.76 -4.94 -19.51
CA VAL A 236 -16.41 -4.92 -20.09
C VAL A 236 -15.50 -6.02 -19.57
N GLY A 237 -15.98 -6.89 -18.67
CA GLY A 237 -15.21 -7.99 -18.08
C GLY A 237 -14.10 -7.56 -17.13
N ASP A 238 -14.23 -6.40 -16.47
CA ASP A 238 -13.33 -5.97 -15.39
C ASP A 238 -13.67 -6.74 -14.09
N PRO A 239 -12.71 -7.47 -13.49
CA PRO A 239 -12.95 -8.30 -12.31
C PRO A 239 -13.43 -7.51 -11.08
N LEU A 240 -13.19 -6.20 -11.03
CA LEU A 240 -13.72 -5.34 -9.97
C LEU A 240 -15.27 -5.33 -9.98
N GLY A 241 -15.91 -5.47 -11.15
CA GLY A 241 -17.37 -5.55 -11.25
C GLY A 241 -17.93 -6.78 -10.57
N GLU A 242 -17.35 -7.95 -10.84
CA GLU A 242 -17.71 -9.21 -10.16
C GLU A 242 -17.48 -9.10 -8.65
N PHE A 243 -16.35 -8.51 -8.24
CA PHE A 243 -16.01 -8.33 -6.84
C PHE A 243 -17.02 -7.44 -6.09
N ILE A 244 -17.46 -6.33 -6.69
CA ILE A 244 -18.51 -5.47 -6.13
C ILE A 244 -19.82 -6.26 -6.06
N ALA A 245 -20.26 -6.87 -7.16
CA ALA A 245 -21.55 -7.55 -7.26
C ALA A 245 -21.68 -8.67 -6.20
N LEU A 246 -20.64 -9.51 -6.04
CA LEU A 246 -20.63 -10.59 -5.04
C LEU A 246 -20.82 -10.08 -3.61
N GLN A 247 -20.27 -8.90 -3.28
CA GLN A 247 -20.40 -8.32 -1.93
C GLN A 247 -21.77 -7.72 -1.64
N PHE A 248 -22.58 -7.45 -2.68
CA PHE A 248 -23.98 -7.04 -2.52
C PHE A 248 -24.96 -8.22 -2.48
N THR A 249 -24.50 -9.45 -2.73
CA THR A 249 -25.35 -10.62 -2.62
C THR A 249 -25.59 -11.01 -1.15
N PRO A 250 -26.82 -11.42 -0.75
CA PRO A 250 -27.10 -11.84 0.63
C PRO A 250 -26.29 -13.05 1.11
N ARG A 251 -25.80 -13.87 0.17
CA ARG A 251 -24.95 -15.04 0.41
C ARG A 251 -23.68 -14.92 -0.43
N ALA A 252 -22.80 -14.01 -0.01
CA ALA A 252 -21.53 -13.78 -0.67
C ALA A 252 -20.72 -15.09 -0.79
N ASP A 253 -20.25 -15.39 -2.00
CA ASP A 253 -19.27 -16.45 -2.23
C ASP A 253 -17.89 -15.97 -1.74
N THR A 254 -17.62 -16.20 -0.45
CA THR A 254 -16.40 -15.73 0.21
C THR A 254 -15.13 -16.36 -0.40
N ALA A 255 -15.23 -17.59 -0.92
CA ALA A 255 -14.11 -18.24 -1.58
C ALA A 255 -13.79 -17.58 -2.92
N ARG A 256 -14.81 -17.21 -3.71
CA ARG A 256 -14.62 -16.46 -4.96
C ARG A 256 -14.10 -15.05 -4.69
N ILE A 257 -14.66 -14.34 -3.71
CA ILE A 257 -14.18 -13.00 -3.28
C ILE A 257 -12.71 -13.05 -2.88
N ALA A 258 -12.30 -14.04 -2.07
CA ALA A 258 -10.91 -14.19 -1.64
C ALA A 258 -9.97 -14.43 -2.83
N ARG A 259 -10.36 -15.27 -3.80
CA ARG A 259 -9.57 -15.50 -5.02
C ARG A 259 -9.46 -14.25 -5.89
N LEU A 260 -10.56 -13.52 -6.08
CA LEU A 260 -10.56 -12.27 -6.84
C LEU A 260 -9.64 -11.24 -6.18
N LEU A 261 -9.71 -11.11 -4.85
CA LEU A 261 -8.86 -10.20 -4.10
C LEU A 261 -7.40 -10.61 -4.20
N GLU A 262 -7.06 -11.89 -4.00
CA GLU A 262 -5.67 -12.36 -4.14
C GLU A 262 -5.09 -12.04 -5.53
N ALA A 263 -5.86 -12.30 -6.58
CA ALA A 263 -5.42 -12.09 -7.97
C ALA A 263 -5.34 -10.61 -8.39
N ASN A 264 -6.13 -9.70 -7.78
CA ASN A 264 -6.24 -8.32 -8.26
C ASN A 264 -5.82 -7.26 -7.24
N ARG A 265 -5.42 -7.68 -6.03
CA ARG A 265 -5.12 -6.76 -4.92
C ARG A 265 -4.13 -5.67 -5.32
N VAL A 266 -3.02 -6.02 -5.97
CA VAL A 266 -1.97 -5.05 -6.31
C VAL A 266 -2.52 -3.92 -7.18
N ARG A 267 -3.35 -4.27 -8.17
CA ARG A 267 -4.00 -3.31 -9.06
C ARG A 267 -5.01 -2.44 -8.30
N TRP A 268 -5.84 -3.05 -7.46
CA TRP A 268 -6.86 -2.31 -6.69
C TRP A 268 -6.28 -1.44 -5.58
N GLU A 269 -5.18 -1.85 -4.96
CA GLU A 269 -4.42 -1.03 -3.99
C GLU A 269 -3.65 0.10 -4.68
N GLY A 270 -3.35 -0.03 -5.98
CA GLY A 270 -2.57 0.93 -6.74
C GLY A 270 -3.13 2.36 -6.75
N CYS A 271 -4.45 2.53 -6.66
CA CYS A 271 -5.11 3.84 -6.64
C CYS A 271 -4.91 4.59 -5.31
N LEU A 272 -4.49 3.92 -4.24
CA LEU A 272 -4.16 4.52 -2.94
C LEU A 272 -2.73 5.08 -2.91
N GLY A 273 -1.91 4.74 -3.90
CA GLY A 273 -0.53 5.19 -4.01
C GLY A 273 0.45 4.38 -3.13
N PRO A 274 1.72 4.82 -3.05
CA PRO A 274 2.80 4.06 -2.40
C PRO A 274 2.79 4.17 -0.87
N ALA A 275 1.96 5.02 -0.29
CA ALA A 275 1.91 5.30 1.14
C ALA A 275 1.35 4.12 1.97
N ILE A 276 0.75 3.12 1.33
CA ILE A 276 0.15 1.97 2.03
C ILE A 276 1.05 0.74 2.03
N THR A 277 0.99 -0.06 3.09
CA THR A 277 1.55 -1.41 3.12
C THR A 277 0.67 -2.33 2.28
N ARG A 278 1.21 -2.80 1.16
CA ARG A 278 0.52 -3.76 0.28
C ARG A 278 0.09 -5.03 1.03
N GLY A 279 -1.06 -5.60 0.68
CA GLY A 279 -1.57 -6.81 1.35
C GLY A 279 -2.48 -6.54 2.54
N TRP A 280 -2.43 -5.34 3.12
CA TRP A 280 -3.15 -5.00 4.36
C TRP A 280 -4.43 -4.22 4.14
N THR A 281 -4.78 -3.88 2.89
CA THR A 281 -6.00 -3.14 2.60
C THR A 281 -7.22 -4.04 2.77
N ARG A 282 -8.18 -3.59 3.58
CA ARG A 282 -9.52 -4.20 3.67
C ARG A 282 -10.42 -3.53 2.65
N PHE A 283 -11.09 -4.37 1.84
CA PHE A 283 -12.06 -3.92 0.86
C PHE A 283 -13.47 -4.27 1.32
N GLU A 284 -14.40 -3.33 1.18
CA GLU A 284 -15.83 -3.52 1.42
C GLU A 284 -16.65 -2.81 0.34
N ARG A 285 -17.71 -3.49 -0.11
CA ARG A 285 -18.53 -3.13 -1.26
C ARG A 285 -17.68 -2.76 -2.49
N GLY A 286 -16.55 -3.45 -2.65
CA GLY A 286 -15.57 -3.29 -3.73
C GLY A 286 -14.54 -2.17 -3.60
N PHE A 287 -14.52 -1.39 -2.52
CA PHE A 287 -13.60 -0.25 -2.36
C PHE A 287 -12.79 -0.37 -1.07
N PRO A 288 -11.60 0.26 -1.00
CA PRO A 288 -10.79 0.25 0.20
C PRO A 288 -11.49 1.01 1.32
N VAL A 289 -11.63 0.37 2.48
CA VAL A 289 -12.22 0.97 3.70
C VAL A 289 -11.25 1.05 4.86
N SER A 290 -10.19 0.23 4.84
CA SER A 290 -9.13 0.27 5.85
C SER A 290 -7.80 0.05 5.17
N VAL A 291 -6.82 0.87 5.52
CA VAL A 291 -5.46 0.76 5.01
C VAL A 291 -4.48 0.74 6.16
N GLN A 292 -3.32 0.13 5.91
CA GLN A 292 -2.17 0.27 6.78
C GLN A 292 -1.16 1.19 6.10
N LEU A 293 -0.68 2.23 6.78
CA LEU A 293 0.37 3.08 6.26
C LEU A 293 1.71 2.35 6.32
N ARG A 294 2.49 2.56 5.27
CA ARG A 294 3.88 2.16 5.21
C ARG A 294 4.71 3.18 5.98
N GLY A 295 5.76 2.72 6.66
CA GLY A 295 6.80 3.61 7.15
C GLY A 295 7.49 4.28 5.98
N THR A 296 7.25 5.56 5.78
CA THR A 296 8.03 6.36 4.83
C THR A 296 9.40 6.56 5.46
N GLY A 297 10.46 6.08 4.81
CA GLY A 297 11.81 6.49 5.18
C GLY A 297 11.94 8.01 5.04
N ALA A 298 12.88 8.61 5.75
CA ALA A 298 13.09 10.07 5.88
C ALA A 298 13.41 10.84 4.57
N ARG A 299 13.13 10.28 3.39
CA ARG A 299 13.53 10.85 2.08
C ARG A 299 12.40 10.98 1.07
N SER A 300 11.29 10.26 1.24
CA SER A 300 10.16 10.29 0.32
C SER A 300 8.96 10.84 1.08
N GLY A 301 8.71 12.14 0.93
CA GLY A 301 7.53 12.79 1.52
C GLY A 301 6.24 12.06 1.16
N ILE A 302 5.20 12.23 1.97
CA ILE A 302 3.95 11.51 1.73
C ILE A 302 3.24 12.03 0.47
N ALA A 303 2.93 11.13 -0.46
CA ALA A 303 2.15 11.47 -1.64
C ALA A 303 0.75 11.98 -1.23
N GLU A 304 0.29 13.02 -1.92
CA GLU A 304 -1.03 13.60 -1.68
C GLU A 304 -2.13 12.53 -1.87
N PRO A 305 -3.15 12.45 -0.99
CA PRO A 305 -4.21 11.46 -1.11
C PRO A 305 -5.03 11.66 -2.39
N GLY A 306 -5.04 10.66 -3.27
CA GLY A 306 -5.91 10.64 -4.45
C GLY A 306 -7.40 10.42 -4.09
N PRO A 307 -8.34 10.58 -5.04
CA PRO A 307 -9.79 10.47 -4.80
C PRO A 307 -10.24 9.14 -4.17
N ALA A 308 -9.53 8.05 -4.44
CA ALA A 308 -9.80 6.72 -3.86
C ALA A 308 -9.72 6.69 -2.33
N TRP A 309 -8.97 7.60 -1.71
CA TRP A 309 -8.95 7.75 -0.26
C TRP A 309 -10.31 8.18 0.31
N GLY A 310 -11.20 8.74 -0.51
CA GLY A 310 -12.55 9.15 -0.11
C GLY A 310 -13.40 8.01 0.45
N THR A 311 -13.10 6.75 0.11
CA THR A 311 -13.81 5.57 0.67
C THR A 311 -13.13 4.97 1.90
N VAL A 312 -11.92 5.41 2.25
CA VAL A 312 -11.18 4.90 3.39
C VAL A 312 -11.78 5.49 4.67
N GLU A 313 -12.12 4.61 5.61
CA GLU A 313 -12.71 4.96 6.91
C GLU A 313 -11.70 4.80 8.05
N GLU A 314 -10.68 3.96 7.83
CA GLU A 314 -9.73 3.54 8.84
C GLU A 314 -8.28 3.57 8.34
N ILE A 315 -7.42 4.26 9.09
CA ILE A 315 -5.96 4.27 8.88
C ILE A 315 -5.28 3.59 10.05
N ASP A 316 -4.46 2.60 9.74
CA ASP A 316 -3.60 1.93 10.69
C ASP A 316 -2.13 2.34 10.46
N TRP A 317 -1.52 3.00 11.44
CA TRP A 317 -0.24 3.68 11.29
C TRP A 317 0.99 2.77 11.39
N ASN A 318 0.84 1.46 11.62
CA ASN A 318 1.91 0.46 11.71
C ASN A 318 3.02 0.77 12.74
N LYS A 319 3.22 -0.12 13.74
CA LYS A 319 4.26 0.04 14.79
C LYS A 319 5.68 0.26 14.23
N GLY A 320 6.00 -0.32 13.06
CA GLY A 320 7.32 -0.19 12.41
C GLY A 320 7.54 1.15 11.69
N ALA A 321 6.47 1.78 11.19
CA ALA A 321 6.52 3.06 10.50
C ALA A 321 6.90 4.21 11.44
N VAL A 322 6.41 4.15 12.68
CA VAL A 322 6.58 5.19 13.70
C VAL A 322 8.04 5.35 14.17
N ARG A 323 8.89 4.32 14.05
CA ARG A 323 10.27 4.37 14.55
C ARG A 323 11.25 5.05 13.59
N ALA A 324 10.95 5.11 12.29
CA ALA A 324 11.69 5.96 11.38
C ALA A 324 11.47 7.40 11.82
N HIS A 325 12.53 8.16 12.11
CA HIS A 325 12.43 9.49 12.70
C HIS A 325 11.63 10.42 11.78
N TRP A 326 10.35 10.63 12.11
CA TRP A 326 9.51 11.67 11.55
C TRP A 326 10.07 13.00 12.06
N GLY A 327 10.79 13.72 11.21
CA GLY A 327 11.42 14.98 11.62
C GLY A 327 10.34 16.01 11.97
N ALA A 328 10.67 16.97 12.83
CA ALA A 328 9.82 18.14 13.05
C ALA A 328 9.56 18.91 11.74
N GLU A 329 10.47 18.78 10.77
CA GLU A 329 10.36 19.35 9.41
C GLU A 329 9.19 18.75 8.62
N ASP A 330 8.77 17.51 8.90
CA ASP A 330 7.67 16.84 8.20
C ASP A 330 6.29 17.15 8.81
N ALA A 331 6.23 17.77 9.99
CA ALA A 331 5.00 17.99 10.73
C ALA A 331 3.96 18.80 9.94
N GLU A 332 4.40 19.84 9.24
CA GLU A 332 3.53 20.71 8.43
C GLU A 332 2.94 19.95 7.24
N ASP A 333 3.74 19.10 6.59
CA ASP A 333 3.30 18.31 5.44
C ASP A 333 2.30 17.24 5.85
N TRP A 334 2.49 16.61 7.01
CA TRP A 334 1.51 15.70 7.59
C TRP A 334 0.22 16.39 7.99
N GLY A 335 0.31 17.59 8.56
CA GLY A 335 -0.87 18.40 8.85
C GLY A 335 -1.70 18.70 7.61
N LYS A 336 -1.04 19.13 6.53
CA LYS A 336 -1.66 19.33 5.21
C LYS A 336 -2.27 18.04 4.67
N TRP A 337 -1.53 16.93 4.78
CA TRP A 337 -1.97 15.62 4.31
C TRP A 337 -3.25 15.17 5.04
N LEU A 338 -3.27 15.24 6.37
CA LEU A 338 -4.41 14.84 7.21
C LEU A 338 -5.65 15.71 6.97
N MET A 339 -5.46 16.97 6.58
CA MET A 339 -6.53 17.90 6.25
C MET A 339 -7.00 17.78 4.79
N HIS A 340 -6.42 16.88 4.01
CA HIS A 340 -6.77 16.73 2.61
C HIS A 340 -8.26 16.33 2.43
N PRO A 341 -9.01 16.94 1.49
CA PRO A 341 -10.44 16.67 1.31
C PRO A 341 -10.81 15.20 1.08
N HIS A 342 -9.90 14.40 0.50
CA HIS A 342 -10.10 12.97 0.29
C HIS A 342 -9.99 12.13 1.57
N LEU A 343 -9.50 12.66 2.68
CA LEU A 343 -9.44 11.94 3.97
C LEU A 343 -10.64 12.22 4.88
N ARG A 344 -11.63 12.99 4.43
CA ARG A 344 -12.81 13.33 5.24
C ARG A 344 -13.62 12.12 5.74
N GLY A 345 -13.50 10.98 5.07
CA GLY A 345 -14.12 9.71 5.45
C GLY A 345 -13.37 8.98 6.56
N VAL A 346 -12.10 9.31 6.79
CA VAL A 346 -11.27 8.65 7.79
C VAL A 346 -11.69 9.13 9.17
N THR A 347 -12.36 8.24 9.90
CA THR A 347 -12.85 8.53 11.25
C THR A 347 -12.18 7.67 12.31
N ARG A 348 -11.40 6.66 11.90
CA ARG A 348 -10.69 5.76 12.79
C ARG A 348 -9.19 5.76 12.48
N HIS A 349 -8.39 6.00 13.50
CA HIS A 349 -6.94 5.84 13.42
C HIS A 349 -6.47 4.81 14.44
N GLN A 350 -5.65 3.85 14.02
CA GLN A 350 -5.10 2.80 14.89
C GLN A 350 -3.57 2.89 14.98
N ARG A 351 -3.05 2.47 16.14
CA ARG A 351 -1.60 2.40 16.43
C ARG A 351 -0.88 3.73 16.16
N VAL A 352 -1.54 4.83 16.52
CA VAL A 352 -1.05 6.20 16.39
C VAL A 352 -0.02 6.46 17.49
N SER A 353 1.11 7.06 17.15
CA SER A 353 2.08 7.49 18.16
C SER A 353 1.58 8.74 18.91
N PRO A 354 2.06 8.99 20.13
CA PRO A 354 1.71 10.22 20.86
C PRO A 354 2.02 11.50 20.07
N TYR A 355 3.14 11.52 19.33
CA TYR A 355 3.53 12.61 18.44
C TYR A 355 2.47 12.89 17.36
N ILE A 356 2.10 11.87 16.58
CA ILE A 356 1.08 12.01 15.53
C ILE A 356 -0.28 12.36 16.14
N ALA A 357 -0.58 11.87 17.35
CA ALA A 357 -1.80 12.22 18.06
C ALA A 357 -1.86 13.72 18.45
N ARG A 358 -0.72 14.35 18.78
CA ARG A 358 -0.65 15.82 18.97
C ARG A 358 -0.90 16.56 17.66
N LEU A 359 -0.26 16.14 16.56
CA LEU A 359 -0.53 16.72 15.24
C LEU A 359 -2.01 16.61 14.86
N LEU A 360 -2.62 15.44 15.07
CA LEU A 360 -4.05 15.25 14.84
C LEU A 360 -4.89 16.21 15.69
N ALA A 361 -4.53 16.47 16.95
CA ALA A 361 -5.25 17.38 17.84
C ALA A 361 -5.21 18.85 17.37
N ASP A 362 -4.16 19.25 16.66
CA ASP A 362 -4.00 20.60 16.10
C ASP A 362 -4.83 20.80 14.81
N HIS A 363 -5.42 19.73 14.29
CA HIS A 363 -6.17 19.73 13.04
C HIS A 363 -7.63 19.29 13.25
N PRO A 364 -8.63 20.01 12.70
CA PRO A 364 -10.04 19.68 12.87
C PRO A 364 -10.46 18.50 11.97
N VAL A 365 -9.91 17.32 12.23
CA VAL A 365 -10.25 16.08 11.53
C VAL A 365 -11.54 15.46 12.12
N PRO A 366 -12.40 14.82 11.31
CA PRO A 366 -13.66 14.20 11.76
C PRO A 366 -13.44 12.86 12.49
N MET A 367 -12.39 12.76 13.32
CA MET A 367 -11.99 11.55 14.01
C MET A 367 -12.98 11.19 15.12
N ARG A 368 -13.41 9.93 15.13
CA ARG A 368 -14.30 9.35 16.15
C ARG A 368 -13.59 8.33 17.03
N HIS A 369 -12.63 7.59 16.47
CA HIS A 369 -11.91 6.51 17.14
C HIS A 369 -10.40 6.71 17.01
N LEU A 370 -9.69 6.69 18.13
CA LEU A 370 -8.23 6.79 18.18
C LEU A 370 -7.65 5.63 18.98
N GLY A 371 -6.74 4.87 18.38
CA GLY A 371 -5.91 3.88 19.06
C GLY A 371 -4.48 4.38 19.17
N LEU A 372 -4.00 4.65 20.38
CA LEU A 372 -2.62 5.02 20.65
C LEU A 372 -1.75 3.78 20.84
N SER A 373 -0.55 3.80 20.27
CA SER A 373 0.52 2.83 20.54
C SER A 373 1.59 3.42 21.44
N GLN A 374 2.36 2.56 22.11
CA GLN A 374 3.60 2.96 22.77
C GLN A 374 4.54 3.69 21.78
N GLY A 375 5.12 4.80 22.24
CA GLY A 375 6.14 5.57 21.53
C GLY A 375 7.21 6.05 22.52
N SER A 376 8.22 6.77 22.03
CA SER A 376 9.22 7.42 22.88
C SER A 376 8.65 8.58 23.68
N GLU A 377 7.57 9.19 23.19
CA GLU A 377 6.88 10.29 23.84
C GLU A 377 5.87 9.79 24.90
N PRO A 378 5.73 10.52 26.02
CA PRO A 378 4.77 10.16 27.05
C PRO A 378 3.33 10.44 26.60
N CYS A 379 2.40 9.55 26.98
CA CYS A 379 0.97 9.88 26.99
C CYS A 379 0.64 10.50 28.35
N ASP A 380 0.74 11.81 28.43
CA ASP A 380 0.48 12.62 29.62
C ASP A 380 -0.90 13.30 29.55
N VAL A 381 -1.25 14.05 30.60
CA VAL A 381 -2.52 14.79 30.67
C VAL A 381 -2.61 15.83 29.55
N GLU A 382 -1.50 16.48 29.19
CA GLU A 382 -1.46 17.51 28.13
C GLU A 382 -1.85 16.93 26.77
N LEU A 383 -1.34 15.75 26.41
CA LEU A 383 -1.75 15.05 25.19
C LEU A 383 -3.26 14.79 25.18
N PHE A 384 -3.81 14.23 26.26
CA PHE A 384 -5.24 13.92 26.29
C PHE A 384 -6.11 15.18 26.29
N ASP A 385 -5.64 16.27 26.89
CA ASP A 385 -6.27 17.58 26.82
C ASP A 385 -6.23 18.19 25.42
N ALA A 386 -5.12 18.02 24.69
CA ALA A 386 -5.04 18.37 23.29
C ALA A 386 -6.05 17.53 22.49
N LEU A 387 -6.12 16.21 22.68
CA LEU A 387 -7.11 15.36 22.01
C LEU A 387 -8.56 15.73 22.34
N ALA A 388 -8.81 16.39 23.49
CA ALA A 388 -10.12 16.92 23.84
C ALA A 388 -10.56 18.10 22.96
N THR A 389 -9.71 18.66 22.09
CA THR A 389 -10.11 19.65 21.07
C THR A 389 -10.87 19.00 19.91
N LEU A 390 -10.71 17.69 19.70
CA LEU A 390 -11.28 16.99 18.57
C LEU A 390 -12.79 16.80 18.78
N PRO A 391 -13.65 17.37 17.91
CA PRO A 391 -15.07 17.55 18.23
C PRO A 391 -15.86 16.23 18.22
N ARG A 392 -15.38 15.20 17.52
CA ARG A 392 -16.08 13.92 17.36
C ARG A 392 -15.41 12.73 18.08
N LEU A 393 -14.25 12.96 18.70
CA LEU A 393 -13.53 11.90 19.39
C LEU A 393 -14.35 11.44 20.59
N SER A 394 -14.79 10.19 20.52
CA SER A 394 -15.66 9.55 21.53
C SER A 394 -15.13 8.19 21.95
N ARG A 395 -14.12 7.66 21.24
CA ARG A 395 -13.56 6.33 21.50
C ARG A 395 -12.04 6.37 21.49
N LEU A 396 -11.45 5.92 22.58
CA LEU A 396 -10.00 5.89 22.76
C LEU A 396 -9.54 4.49 23.14
N ALA A 397 -8.48 4.00 22.51
CA ALA A 397 -7.83 2.76 22.85
C ALA A 397 -6.33 3.00 23.13
N LEU A 398 -5.80 2.41 24.19
CA LEU A 398 -4.38 2.44 24.54
C LEU A 398 -3.80 1.04 24.40
N ALA A 399 -2.91 0.83 23.44
CA ALA A 399 -2.13 -0.40 23.30
C ALA A 399 -0.90 -0.34 24.21
N ASP A 400 -0.58 -1.48 24.81
CA ASP A 400 0.54 -1.63 25.75
C ASP A 400 0.46 -0.62 26.91
N ALA A 401 -0.75 -0.36 27.39
CA ALA A 401 -1.06 0.69 28.35
C ALA A 401 -0.44 0.46 29.74
N THR A 402 -0.12 1.56 30.41
CA THR A 402 0.34 1.58 31.80
C THR A 402 -0.67 2.32 32.68
N ALA A 403 -0.66 2.04 33.99
CA ALA A 403 -1.57 2.70 34.94
C ALA A 403 -1.42 4.25 34.95
N PRO A 404 -0.21 4.85 34.85
CA PRO A 404 -0.06 6.29 34.73
C PRO A 404 -0.77 6.89 33.51
N GLN A 405 -0.73 6.23 32.36
CA GLN A 405 -1.40 6.71 31.13
C GLN A 405 -2.92 6.65 31.27
N ILE A 406 -3.45 5.60 31.90
CA ILE A 406 -4.89 5.49 32.20
C ILE A 406 -5.31 6.61 33.16
N ALA A 407 -4.51 6.87 34.20
CA ALA A 407 -4.78 7.93 35.17
C ALA A 407 -4.73 9.32 34.51
N ALA A 408 -3.75 9.56 33.63
CA ALA A 408 -3.64 10.80 32.87
C ALA A 408 -4.86 11.02 31.96
N CYS A 409 -5.32 9.98 31.25
CA CYS A 409 -6.54 10.06 30.46
C CYS A 409 -7.75 10.39 31.35
N ALA A 410 -7.90 9.71 32.48
CA ALA A 410 -9.03 9.89 33.39
C ALA A 410 -9.08 11.29 34.04
N GLN A 411 -7.94 11.97 34.17
CA GLN A 411 -7.83 13.33 34.70
C GLN A 411 -8.01 14.42 33.65
N SER A 412 -7.98 14.07 32.36
CA SER A 412 -8.07 15.02 31.26
C SER A 412 -9.49 15.49 30.96
N ARG A 413 -9.60 16.56 30.17
CA ARG A 413 -10.87 17.05 29.61
C ARG A 413 -11.49 16.09 28.58
N LEU A 414 -10.75 15.10 28.10
CA LEU A 414 -11.25 14.09 27.16
C LEU A 414 -12.13 13.04 27.86
N ALA A 415 -11.79 12.64 29.09
CA ALA A 415 -12.48 11.59 29.83
C ALA A 415 -14.03 11.67 29.80
N PRO A 416 -14.67 12.80 30.13
CA PRO A 416 -16.14 12.88 30.15
C PRO A 416 -16.79 12.78 28.77
N ARG A 417 -16.02 12.85 27.68
CA ARG A 417 -16.52 12.78 26.30
C ARG A 417 -16.44 11.36 25.72
N LEU A 418 -15.77 10.44 26.41
CA LEU A 418 -15.56 9.09 25.91
C LEU A 418 -16.81 8.23 26.12
N GLU A 419 -17.39 7.73 25.02
CA GLU A 419 -18.38 6.65 25.01
C GLU A 419 -17.72 5.29 25.26
N HIS A 420 -16.44 5.17 24.90
CA HIS A 420 -15.69 3.94 25.02
C HIS A 420 -14.20 4.23 25.25
N PHE A 421 -13.65 3.61 26.29
CA PHE A 421 -12.23 3.60 26.56
C PHE A 421 -11.74 2.15 26.62
N ALA A 422 -10.65 1.84 25.93
CA ALA A 422 -10.01 0.54 26.00
C ALA A 422 -8.54 0.70 26.35
N ALA A 423 -8.01 -0.20 27.17
CA ALA A 423 -6.59 -0.26 27.50
C ALA A 423 -6.18 -1.73 27.59
N ALA A 424 -5.01 -2.09 27.05
CA ALA A 424 -4.50 -3.45 27.17
C ALA A 424 -2.98 -3.44 27.28
N HIS A 425 -2.41 -4.45 27.94
CA HIS A 425 -0.99 -4.74 27.91
C HIS A 425 -0.79 -6.09 27.22
N GLU A 426 -0.03 -6.12 26.12
CA GLU A 426 0.05 -7.27 25.22
C GLU A 426 0.39 -8.58 25.96
N GLY A 427 -0.46 -9.58 25.80
CA GLY A 427 -0.33 -10.90 26.43
C GLY A 427 -0.65 -10.96 27.93
N GLU A 428 -0.90 -9.83 28.59
CA GLU A 428 -1.05 -9.78 30.04
C GLU A 428 -2.49 -9.51 30.50
N TRP A 429 -3.10 -8.42 30.05
CA TRP A 429 -4.45 -8.03 30.48
C TRP A 429 -5.13 -7.08 29.49
N SER A 430 -6.44 -6.98 29.59
CA SER A 430 -7.25 -5.97 28.90
C SER A 430 -8.32 -5.37 29.80
N LEU A 431 -8.66 -4.12 29.53
CA LEU A 431 -9.61 -3.31 30.26
C LEU A 431 -10.47 -2.54 29.25
N THR A 432 -11.76 -2.49 29.48
CA THR A 432 -12.73 -1.72 28.70
C THR A 432 -13.63 -0.96 29.66
N VAL A 433 -13.81 0.33 29.40
CA VAL A 433 -14.75 1.20 30.09
C VAL A 433 -15.80 1.69 29.08
N ARG A 434 -17.08 1.60 29.44
CA ARG A 434 -18.25 2.06 28.67
C ARG A 434 -19.16 2.83 29.60
N PRO A 435 -18.95 4.15 29.75
CA PRO A 435 -19.80 4.98 30.60
C PRO A 435 -21.28 4.84 30.22
N GLY A 436 -22.15 4.68 31.22
CA GLY A 436 -23.60 4.54 31.01
C GLY A 436 -24.10 3.14 30.62
N SER A 437 -23.25 2.10 30.62
CA SER A 437 -23.70 0.71 30.48
C SER A 437 -23.88 0.01 31.84
N ASP A 438 -24.67 -1.07 31.88
CA ASP A 438 -24.94 -1.84 33.11
C ASP A 438 -23.68 -2.41 33.77
N ALA A 439 -22.67 -2.75 32.95
CA ALA A 439 -21.35 -3.19 33.40
C ALA A 439 -20.28 -2.27 32.80
N PRO A 440 -20.11 -1.07 33.37
CA PRO A 440 -19.36 0.00 32.74
C PRO A 440 -17.86 -0.26 32.76
N VAL A 441 -17.33 -1.12 33.63
CA VAL A 441 -15.94 -1.61 33.54
C VAL A 441 -15.89 -3.12 33.34
N GLN A 442 -15.20 -3.54 32.30
CA GLN A 442 -14.89 -4.95 32.02
C GLN A 442 -13.38 -5.14 31.96
N ALA A 443 -12.86 -6.07 32.74
CA ALA A 443 -11.43 -6.40 32.79
C ALA A 443 -11.22 -7.88 32.54
N THR A 444 -10.18 -8.22 31.79
CA THR A 444 -9.75 -9.61 31.56
C THR A 444 -8.27 -9.76 31.90
N LEU A 445 -7.96 -10.68 32.80
CA LEU A 445 -6.58 -11.08 33.06
C LEU A 445 -6.20 -12.27 32.16
N VAL A 446 -5.22 -12.07 31.28
CA VAL A 446 -4.75 -13.07 30.30
C VAL A 446 -3.62 -13.90 30.91
N SER A 447 -2.65 -13.25 31.55
CA SER A 447 -1.50 -13.89 32.20
C SER A 447 -1.45 -13.56 33.69
N PRO A 448 -1.12 -14.52 34.58
CA PRO A 448 -0.90 -14.22 36.01
C PRO A 448 0.16 -13.14 36.28
N SER A 449 1.16 -12.97 35.40
CA SER A 449 2.18 -11.90 35.53
C SER A 449 1.56 -10.50 35.48
N GLY A 450 0.48 -10.35 34.71
CA GLY A 450 -0.24 -9.09 34.51
C GLY A 450 -1.11 -8.65 35.68
N ALA A 451 -1.27 -9.48 36.73
CA ALA A 451 -2.25 -9.21 37.79
C ALA A 451 -1.97 -7.90 38.53
N ARG A 452 -0.70 -7.56 38.75
CA ARG A 452 -0.31 -6.30 39.36
C ARG A 452 -0.61 -5.12 38.44
N GLY A 453 -0.22 -5.21 37.17
CA GLY A 453 -0.48 -4.16 36.18
C GLY A 453 -1.97 -3.90 36.01
N LEU A 454 -2.79 -4.96 35.93
CA LEU A 454 -4.24 -4.85 35.88
C LEU A 454 -4.83 -4.23 37.16
N ALA A 455 -4.32 -4.61 38.34
CA ALA A 455 -4.76 -4.01 39.60
C ALA A 455 -4.46 -2.51 39.69
N GLU A 456 -3.34 -2.05 39.14
CA GLU A 456 -3.00 -0.64 39.05
C GLU A 456 -3.88 0.08 38.00
N ALA A 457 -4.11 -0.54 36.84
CA ALA A 457 -5.00 -0.04 35.79
C ALA A 457 -6.46 0.11 36.29
N LEU A 458 -6.98 -0.86 37.04
CA LEU A 458 -8.31 -0.81 37.64
C LEU A 458 -8.49 0.37 38.59
N ARG A 459 -7.46 0.69 39.39
CA ARG A 459 -7.52 1.86 40.29
C ARG A 459 -7.53 3.17 39.52
N ALA A 460 -6.73 3.26 38.46
CA ALA A 460 -6.68 4.44 37.60
C ALA A 460 -8.01 4.67 36.86
N ALA A 461 -8.68 3.59 36.44
CA ALA A 461 -9.91 3.67 35.65
C ALA A 461 -11.16 4.14 36.42
N VAL A 462 -11.13 4.15 37.76
CA VAL A 462 -12.27 4.61 38.60
C VAL A 462 -12.71 6.03 38.23
N ALA A 463 -11.75 6.90 37.93
CA ALA A 463 -12.00 8.29 37.57
C ALA A 463 -12.72 8.45 36.21
N LEU A 464 -12.83 7.39 35.40
CA LEU A 464 -13.64 7.37 34.17
C LEU A 464 -15.16 7.19 34.45
N GLY A 465 -15.58 7.26 35.72
CA GLY A 465 -16.99 7.46 36.11
C GLY A 465 -17.83 6.19 36.24
N SER A 466 -17.20 5.05 36.56
CA SER A 466 -17.85 3.74 36.51
C SER A 466 -17.76 3.01 37.85
N GLN A 467 -18.90 2.56 38.40
CA GLN A 467 -18.97 1.96 39.75
C GLN A 467 -19.08 0.43 39.76
N GLU A 468 -19.50 -0.21 38.67
CA GLU A 468 -19.57 -1.68 38.58
C GLU A 468 -18.43 -2.25 37.73
N LEU A 469 -17.87 -3.37 38.19
CA LEU A 469 -16.74 -4.08 37.59
C LEU A 469 -17.11 -5.54 37.32
N VAL A 470 -16.87 -5.98 36.09
CA VAL A 470 -16.85 -7.40 35.73
C VAL A 470 -15.40 -7.81 35.46
N LEU A 471 -14.87 -8.72 36.27
CA LEU A 471 -13.50 -9.22 36.15
C LEU A 471 -13.52 -10.68 35.69
N ARG A 472 -12.91 -10.93 34.53
CA ARG A 472 -12.73 -12.26 33.94
C ARG A 472 -11.30 -12.73 34.14
N GLY A 473 -11.13 -13.96 34.61
CA GLY A 473 -9.79 -14.55 34.83
C GLY A 473 -9.63 -15.93 34.22
N THR A 474 -8.38 -16.36 34.05
CA THR A 474 -8.07 -17.77 33.80
C THR A 474 -8.28 -18.59 35.08
N ARG A 475 -8.68 -19.86 34.96
CA ARG A 475 -9.13 -20.70 36.09
C ARG A 475 -8.07 -21.03 37.17
N GLN A 476 -6.83 -20.56 37.05
CA GLN A 476 -5.74 -20.84 38.00
C GLN A 476 -4.93 -19.58 38.31
N LEU A 477 -5.53 -18.61 39.03
CA LEU A 477 -4.80 -17.47 39.57
C LEU A 477 -4.13 -17.83 40.89
N SER A 478 -2.87 -17.42 41.03
CA SER A 478 -2.13 -17.59 42.29
C SER A 478 -2.74 -16.71 43.39
N THR A 479 -2.58 -17.13 44.66
CA THR A 479 -3.07 -16.37 45.82
C THR A 479 -2.58 -14.91 45.83
N PRO A 480 -1.31 -14.59 45.50
CA PRO A 480 -0.84 -13.21 45.42
C PRO A 480 -1.53 -12.39 44.30
N ALA A 481 -1.71 -12.98 43.12
CA ALA A 481 -2.39 -12.32 42.00
C ALA A 481 -3.84 -11.96 42.37
N MET A 482 -4.57 -12.90 43.00
CA MET A 482 -5.92 -12.65 43.49
C MET A 482 -5.97 -11.58 44.57
N ALA A 483 -4.99 -11.53 45.47
CA ALA A 483 -4.92 -10.51 46.51
C ALA A 483 -4.78 -9.09 45.91
N HIS A 484 -3.94 -8.92 44.90
CA HIS A 484 -3.79 -7.64 44.20
C HIS A 484 -5.10 -7.18 43.53
N LEU A 485 -5.76 -8.08 42.79
CA LEU A 485 -7.00 -7.77 42.09
C LEU A 485 -8.14 -7.46 43.08
N ARG A 486 -8.29 -8.26 44.15
CA ARG A 486 -9.32 -8.02 45.17
C ARG A 486 -9.13 -6.68 45.86
N THR A 487 -7.89 -6.31 46.17
CA THR A 487 -7.57 -5.01 46.77
C THR A 487 -7.91 -3.87 45.82
N ALA A 488 -7.62 -4.00 44.52
CA ALA A 488 -7.99 -3.00 43.53
C ALA A 488 -9.50 -2.91 43.28
N ALA A 489 -10.23 -4.02 43.44
CA ALA A 489 -11.66 -4.08 43.19
C ALA A 489 -12.52 -3.44 44.30
N THR A 490 -11.97 -3.17 45.49
CA THR A 490 -12.72 -2.57 46.63
C THR A 490 -13.21 -1.14 46.38
N VAL A 491 -12.64 -0.46 45.38
CA VAL A 491 -13.07 0.88 44.94
C VAL A 491 -14.35 0.85 44.10
N TYR A 492 -14.78 -0.32 43.64
CA TYR A 492 -16.00 -0.53 42.88
C TYR A 492 -17.12 -0.98 43.82
N THR A 493 -18.34 -0.50 43.59
CA THR A 493 -19.50 -0.81 44.45
C THR A 493 -20.01 -2.22 44.24
N ARG A 494 -19.86 -2.74 43.01
CA ARG A 494 -20.26 -4.09 42.63
C ARG A 494 -19.16 -4.74 41.80
N VAL A 495 -18.79 -5.97 42.17
CA VAL A 495 -17.75 -6.74 41.49
C VAL A 495 -18.27 -8.13 41.19
N GLU A 496 -18.32 -8.48 39.91
CA GLU A 496 -18.59 -9.82 39.43
C GLU A 496 -17.29 -10.50 39.01
N TRP A 497 -17.02 -11.70 39.55
CA TRP A 497 -15.84 -12.50 39.23
C TRP A 497 -16.26 -13.68 38.36
N LEU A 498 -15.75 -13.75 37.14
CA LEU A 498 -16.09 -14.76 36.13
C LEU A 498 -14.90 -15.66 35.75
#